data_AF-A0A2V9I513-F1
#
_entry.id   AF-A0A2V9I513-F1
#
_cell.length_a   1.000
_cell.length_b   1.000
_cell.length_c   1.000
_cell.angle_alpha   90.00
_cell.angle_beta   90.00
_cell.angle_gamma   90.00
#
_symmetry.space_group_name_H-M   'P 1'
#
loop_
_entity.id
_entity.type
_entity.pdbx_description
1 polymer ?
#
loop_
_entity_poly.entity_id
_entity_poly.type
_entity_poly.pdbx_seq_one_letter_code
_entity_poly.pdbx_strand_id
1 'polypeptide(L)'
;MALVGAAYAAVLAYAAEEFHLRYLQELNHPADVMASSGMYAGGDMMLEAFVAFLLMIPTLFLVRIGAKFEAPYTTYSKTLLIVGLSAPVCLGFLFFGNKQLPQNIGALCFERLLWSPFILALIGMSRLMAQFHRAKRFTSYALLLEGATFCVSIAMIVYSLGPGKA
;
A
#
# COMPACT_ATOMS: atom_id res chain seq x y z
N MET A 1 -3.65 23.59 6.61
CA MET A 1 -2.66 22.52 6.86
C MET A 1 -2.85 21.88 8.24
N ALA A 2 -3.01 22.64 9.33
CA ALA A 2 -3.23 22.09 10.68
C ALA A 2 -4.40 21.08 10.78
N LEU A 3 -5.53 21.37 10.13
CA LEU A 3 -6.71 20.47 10.12
C LEU A 3 -6.43 19.12 9.42
N VAL A 4 -5.67 19.14 8.32
CA VAL A 4 -5.27 17.90 7.62
C VAL A 4 -4.30 17.09 8.48
N GLY A 5 -3.35 17.76 9.13
CA GLY A 5 -2.44 17.13 10.10
C GLY A 5 -3.18 16.50 11.28
N ALA A 6 -4.18 17.20 11.84
CA ALA A 6 -5.03 16.67 12.90
C ALA A 6 -5.84 15.45 12.45
N ALA A 7 -6.35 15.46 11.21
CA ALA A 7 -7.04 14.31 10.64
C ALA A 7 -6.11 13.09 10.50
N TYR A 8 -4.88 13.28 10.02
CA TYR A 8 -3.88 12.20 10.01
C TYR A 8 -3.58 11.68 11.42
N ALA A 9 -3.37 12.59 12.39
CA ALA A 9 -3.09 12.20 13.77
C ALA A 9 -4.25 11.40 14.39
N ALA A 10 -5.50 11.79 14.14
CA ALA A 10 -6.67 11.06 14.62
C ALA A 10 -6.76 9.65 14.02
N VAL A 11 -6.55 9.51 12.71
CA VAL A 11 -6.57 8.19 12.05
C VAL A 11 -5.43 7.30 12.56
N LEU A 12 -4.23 7.86 12.75
CA LEU A 12 -3.09 7.11 13.29
C LEU A 12 -3.30 6.70 14.75
N ALA A 13 -3.89 7.57 15.58
CA ALA A 13 -4.22 7.23 16.96
C ALA A 13 -5.25 6.12 17.03
N TYR A 14 -6.30 6.20 16.21
CA TYR A 14 -7.32 5.15 16.11
C TYR A 14 -6.73 3.83 15.62
N ALA A 15 -5.87 3.86 14.59
CA ALA A 15 -5.19 2.66 14.11
C ALA A 15 -4.30 2.05 15.21
N ALA A 16 -3.51 2.86 15.92
CA ALA A 16 -2.64 2.39 16.98
C ALA A 16 -3.44 1.73 18.13
N GLU A 17 -4.61 2.28 18.47
CA GLU A 17 -5.51 1.71 19.48
C GLU A 17 -6.04 0.33 19.05
N GLU A 18 -6.58 0.22 17.83
CA GLU A 18 -7.11 -1.05 17.31
C GLU A 18 -6.04 -2.15 17.24
N PHE A 19 -4.85 -1.82 16.73
CA PHE A 19 -3.72 -2.76 16.71
C PHE A 19 -3.27 -3.15 18.12
N HIS A 20 -3.32 -2.22 19.08
CA HIS A 20 -2.97 -2.53 20.47
C HIS A 20 -3.99 -3.46 21.14
N LEU A 21 -5.29 -3.21 20.95
CA LEU A 21 -6.35 -4.08 21.46
C LEU A 21 -6.24 -5.49 20.85
N ARG A 22 -5.93 -5.57 19.57
CA ARG A 22 -5.70 -6.83 18.86
C ARG A 22 -4.51 -7.60 19.42
N TYR A 23 -3.39 -6.92 19.64
CA TYR A 23 -2.20 -7.50 20.25
C TYR A 23 -2.49 -8.04 21.67
N LEU A 24 -3.26 -7.31 22.48
CA LEU A 24 -3.69 -7.80 23.80
C LEU A 24 -4.59 -9.03 23.69
N GLN A 25 -5.44 -9.13 22.66
CA GLN A 25 -6.29 -10.29 22.43
C GLN A 25 -5.46 -11.54 22.12
N GLU A 26 -4.41 -11.41 21.31
CA GLU A 26 -3.49 -12.50 20.98
C GLU A 26 -2.74 -13.04 22.19
N LEU A 27 -2.30 -12.14 23.08
CA LEU A 27 -1.63 -12.49 24.33
C LEU A 27 -2.54 -13.23 25.32
N ASN A 28 -3.80 -12.80 25.42
CA ASN A 28 -4.72 -13.30 26.44
C ASN A 28 -5.44 -14.59 26.03
N HIS A 29 -5.62 -14.86 24.74
CA HIS A 29 -6.36 -16.03 24.25
C HIS A 29 -5.60 -16.82 23.16
N PRO A 30 -4.38 -17.33 23.45
CA PRO A 30 -3.53 -17.95 22.44
C PRO A 30 -4.12 -19.24 21.85
N ALA A 31 -4.89 -20.00 22.65
CA ALA A 31 -5.55 -21.22 22.20
C ALA A 31 -6.61 -20.95 21.12
N ASP A 32 -7.37 -19.87 21.27
CA ASP A 32 -8.43 -19.48 20.32
C ASP A 32 -7.83 -18.94 19.02
N VAL A 33 -6.74 -18.18 19.12
CA VAL A 33 -5.99 -17.66 17.96
C VAL A 33 -5.40 -18.79 17.15
N MET A 34 -4.82 -19.80 17.78
CA MET A 34 -4.30 -20.98 17.07
C MET A 34 -5.42 -21.80 16.41
N ALA A 35 -6.56 -21.95 17.08
CA ALA A 35 -7.70 -22.71 16.55
C ALA A 35 -8.42 -21.99 15.39
N SER A 36 -8.36 -20.65 15.34
CA SER A 36 -9.06 -19.81 14.37
C SER A 36 -8.14 -18.85 13.62
N SER A 37 -6.90 -19.27 13.38
CA SER A 37 -5.82 -18.43 12.82
C SER A 37 -6.18 -17.76 11.50
N GLY A 38 -6.92 -18.43 10.62
CA GLY A 38 -7.41 -17.86 9.37
C GLY A 38 -8.43 -16.72 9.56
N MET A 39 -9.29 -16.81 10.58
CA MET A 39 -10.24 -15.75 10.91
C MET A 39 -9.54 -14.54 11.51
N TYR A 40 -8.48 -14.76 12.31
CA TYR A 40 -7.65 -13.69 12.84
C TYR A 40 -6.92 -12.95 11.71
N ALA A 41 -6.24 -13.68 10.83
CA ALA A 41 -5.54 -13.11 9.67
C ALA A 41 -6.49 -12.35 8.73
N GLY A 42 -7.69 -12.89 8.47
CA GLY A 42 -8.71 -12.20 7.68
C GLY A 42 -9.23 -10.91 8.35
N GLY A 43 -9.38 -10.93 9.68
CA GLY A 43 -9.72 -9.75 10.47
C GLY A 43 -8.66 -8.66 10.38
N ASP A 44 -7.38 -9.04 10.43
CA ASP A 44 -6.26 -8.10 10.36
C ASP A 44 -6.17 -7.46 8.96
N MET A 45 -6.35 -8.26 7.90
CA MET A 45 -6.45 -7.72 6.53
C MET A 45 -7.62 -6.74 6.37
N MET A 46 -8.77 -7.01 7.01
CA MET A 46 -9.92 -6.11 6.95
C MET A 46 -9.68 -4.80 7.71
N LEU A 47 -9.06 -4.89 8.89
CA LEU A 47 -8.67 -3.73 9.70
C LEU A 47 -7.66 -2.86 8.94
N GLU A 48 -6.64 -3.47 8.34
CA GLU A 48 -5.66 -2.80 7.49
C GLU A 48 -6.32 -2.06 6.32
N ALA A 49 -7.21 -2.74 5.60
CA ALA A 49 -7.96 -2.12 4.50
C ALA A 49 -8.82 -0.95 4.99
N PHE A 50 -9.48 -1.07 6.15
CA PHE A 50 -10.28 -0.01 6.72
C PHE A 50 -9.44 1.23 7.07
N VAL A 51 -8.30 1.03 7.73
CA VAL A 51 -7.35 2.10 8.05
C VAL A 51 -6.79 2.73 6.76
N ALA A 52 -6.52 1.94 5.73
CA ALA A 52 -6.10 2.43 4.41
C ALA A 52 -7.11 3.43 3.83
N PHE A 53 -8.39 3.07 3.84
CA PHE A 53 -9.46 3.93 3.34
C PHE A 53 -9.62 5.20 4.18
N LEU A 54 -9.51 5.09 5.51
CA LEU A 54 -9.54 6.25 6.41
C LEU A 54 -8.39 7.22 6.13
N LEU A 55 -7.17 6.72 5.91
CA LEU A 55 -6.00 7.53 5.53
C LEU A 55 -6.13 8.14 4.13
N MET A 56 -6.89 7.50 3.23
CA MET A 56 -7.11 8.01 1.89
C MET A 56 -7.86 9.36 1.90
N ILE A 57 -8.80 9.54 2.84
CA ILE A 57 -9.60 10.77 2.96
C ILE A 57 -8.74 12.03 3.17
N PRO A 58 -7.93 12.16 4.25
CA PRO A 58 -7.08 13.33 4.45
C PRO A 58 -6.05 13.48 3.32
N THR A 59 -5.58 12.37 2.74
CA THR A 59 -4.66 12.39 1.60
C THR A 59 -5.30 13.04 0.37
N LEU A 60 -6.55 12.71 0.04
CA LEU A 60 -7.27 13.33 -1.07
C LEU A 60 -7.51 14.82 -0.85
N PHE A 61 -7.85 15.23 0.37
CA PHE A 61 -7.95 16.65 0.72
C PHE A 61 -6.61 17.36 0.55
N LEU A 62 -5.51 16.76 1.01
CA LEU A 62 -4.16 17.30 0.88
C LEU A 62 -3.78 17.45 -0.59
N VAL A 63 -3.99 16.42 -1.41
CA VAL A 63 -3.74 16.43 -2.86
C VAL A 63 -4.56 17.51 -3.54
N ARG A 64 -5.85 17.65 -3.21
CA ARG A 64 -6.73 18.67 -3.78
C ARG A 64 -6.28 20.10 -3.44
N ILE A 65 -5.83 20.33 -2.20
CA ILE A 65 -5.30 21.64 -1.79
C ILE A 65 -3.95 21.89 -2.47
N GLY A 66 -3.08 20.88 -2.48
CA GLY A 66 -1.75 20.92 -3.07
C GLY A 66 -1.77 21.10 -4.58
N ALA A 67 -2.80 20.61 -5.28
CA ALA A 67 -2.95 20.75 -6.73
C ALA A 67 -3.00 22.21 -7.21
N LYS A 68 -3.29 23.17 -6.31
CA LYS A 68 -3.25 24.61 -6.61
C LYS A 68 -1.82 25.18 -6.65
N PHE A 69 -0.83 24.48 -6.09
CA PHE A 69 0.54 24.96 -5.92
C PHE A 69 1.52 24.05 -6.65
N GLU A 70 2.23 24.57 -7.64
CA GLU A 70 3.11 23.75 -8.50
C GLU A 70 4.30 23.13 -7.76
N ALA A 71 5.02 23.91 -6.95
CA ALA A 71 6.22 23.46 -6.25
C ALA A 71 5.96 22.26 -5.30
N PRO A 72 5.02 22.31 -4.33
CA PRO A 72 4.76 21.18 -3.45
C PRO A 72 4.16 19.98 -4.20
N TYR A 73 3.34 20.21 -5.22
CA TYR A 73 2.70 19.14 -5.98
C TYR A 73 3.69 18.36 -6.86
N THR A 74 4.70 19.04 -7.40
CA THR A 74 5.78 18.36 -8.15
C THR A 74 6.67 17.53 -7.24
N THR A 75 6.97 17.99 -6.02
CA THR A 75 7.67 17.18 -5.00
C THR A 75 6.86 15.95 -4.63
N TYR A 76 5.56 16.10 -4.38
CA TYR A 76 4.65 14.98 -4.12
C TYR A 76 4.60 13.98 -5.30
N SER A 77 4.59 14.47 -6.54
CA SER A 77 4.58 13.60 -7.71
C SER A 77 5.91 12.83 -7.88
N LYS A 78 7.04 13.40 -7.45
CA LYS A 78 8.32 12.69 -7.39
C LYS A 78 8.32 11.62 -6.29
N THR A 79 7.75 11.90 -5.12
CA THR A 79 7.63 10.88 -4.07
C THR A 79 6.75 9.72 -4.52
N LEU A 80 5.65 9.99 -5.23
CA LEU A 80 4.82 8.93 -5.85
C LEU A 80 5.61 8.09 -6.86
N LEU A 81 6.50 8.71 -7.64
CA LEU A 81 7.38 7.97 -8.56
C LEU A 81 8.36 7.05 -7.81
N ILE A 82 8.97 7.53 -6.72
CA ILE A 82 9.85 6.71 -5.88
C ILE A 82 9.08 5.53 -5.27
N VAL A 83 7.87 5.79 -4.78
CA VAL A 83 6.98 4.73 -4.28
C VAL A 83 6.62 3.75 -5.40
N GLY A 84 6.34 4.22 -6.61
CA GLY A 84 6.09 3.35 -7.78
C GLY A 84 7.31 2.53 -8.21
N LEU A 85 8.53 3.03 -7.98
CA LEU A 85 9.78 2.30 -8.21
C LEU A 85 10.04 1.22 -7.16
N SER A 86 9.45 1.31 -5.97
CA SER A 86 9.58 0.26 -4.95
C SER A 86 8.89 -1.04 -5.38
N ALA A 87 7.76 -0.98 -6.11
CA ALA A 87 7.04 -2.17 -6.57
C ALA A 87 7.87 -3.09 -7.50
N PRO A 88 8.52 -2.62 -8.58
CA PRO A 88 9.36 -3.48 -9.42
C PRO A 88 10.60 -3.99 -8.69
N VAL A 89 11.13 -3.21 -7.73
CA VAL A 89 12.26 -3.63 -6.89
C VAL A 89 11.83 -4.78 -5.97
N CYS A 90 10.71 -4.64 -5.27
CA CYS A 90 10.13 -5.70 -4.43
C CYS A 90 9.81 -6.95 -5.25
N LEU A 91 9.23 -6.79 -6.45
CA LEU A 91 8.96 -7.88 -7.37
C LEU A 91 10.27 -8.58 -7.79
N GLY A 92 11.30 -7.80 -8.15
CA GLY A 92 12.62 -8.31 -8.47
C GLY A 92 13.25 -9.11 -7.32
N PHE A 93 13.15 -8.61 -6.08
CA PHE A 93 13.63 -9.34 -4.90
C PHE A 93 12.86 -10.62 -4.62
N LEU A 94 11.55 -10.65 -4.84
CA LEU A 94 10.76 -11.88 -4.63
C LEU A 94 11.08 -12.96 -5.67
N PHE A 95 11.38 -12.57 -6.92
CA PHE A 95 11.61 -13.54 -8.01
C PHE A 95 13.08 -13.91 -8.22
N PHE A 96 14.00 -12.94 -8.18
CA PHE A 96 15.43 -13.16 -8.37
C PHE A 96 16.20 -13.27 -7.05
N GLY A 97 15.51 -13.10 -5.93
CA GLY A 97 16.07 -13.22 -4.61
C GLY A 97 16.67 -14.59 -4.34
N ASN A 98 17.89 -14.61 -3.81
CA ASN A 98 18.51 -15.84 -3.35
C ASN A 98 17.74 -16.42 -2.15
N LYS A 99 17.77 -17.75 -1.96
CA LYS A 99 17.12 -18.48 -0.83
C LYS A 99 17.62 -18.06 0.56
N GLN A 100 18.62 -17.18 0.62
CA GLN A 100 19.21 -16.61 1.83
C GLN A 100 18.67 -15.21 2.18
N LEU A 101 17.69 -14.69 1.44
CA LEU A 101 17.03 -13.46 1.83
C LEU A 101 16.44 -13.61 3.23
N PRO A 102 16.66 -12.63 4.13
CA PRO A 102 16.01 -12.60 5.42
C PRO A 102 14.49 -12.69 5.21
N GLN A 103 13.85 -13.60 5.93
CA GLN A 103 12.41 -13.87 5.84
C GLN A 103 11.57 -12.57 5.97
N ASN A 104 12.06 -11.62 6.77
CA ASN A 104 11.45 -10.31 6.97
C ASN A 104 11.39 -9.45 5.69
N ILE A 105 12.40 -9.54 4.81
CA ILE A 105 12.43 -8.76 3.57
C ILE A 105 11.44 -9.34 2.56
N GLY A 106 11.33 -10.67 2.50
CA GLY A 106 10.33 -11.35 1.65
C GLY A 106 8.91 -10.99 2.09
N ALA A 107 8.63 -11.04 3.39
CA ALA A 107 7.33 -10.65 3.95
C ALA A 107 6.98 -9.20 3.63
N LEU A 108 7.91 -8.26 3.86
CA LEU A 108 7.69 -6.84 3.56
C LEU A 108 7.49 -6.56 2.07
N CYS A 109 8.21 -7.25 1.18
CA CYS A 109 8.00 -7.12 -0.26
C CYS A 109 6.63 -7.66 -0.67
N PHE A 110 6.19 -8.78 -0.10
CA PHE A 110 4.89 -9.37 -0.38
C PHE A 110 3.75 -8.45 0.09
N GLU A 111 3.87 -7.93 1.31
CA GLU A 111 2.93 -6.95 1.87
C GLU A 111 2.86 -5.71 0.97
N ARG A 112 4.00 -5.13 0.56
CA ARG A 112 4.02 -3.98 -0.37
C ARG A 112 3.28 -4.24 -1.68
N LEU A 113 3.36 -5.45 -2.24
CA LEU A 113 2.62 -5.86 -3.44
C LEU A 113 1.12 -6.03 -3.15
N LEU A 114 0.74 -6.54 -1.98
CA LEU A 114 -0.65 -6.66 -1.54
C LEU A 114 -1.32 -5.29 -1.43
N TRP A 115 -0.56 -4.25 -1.03
CA TRP A 115 -1.00 -2.87 -0.96
C TRP A 115 -1.01 -2.11 -2.30
N SER A 116 -0.48 -2.72 -3.38
CA SER A 116 -0.43 -2.14 -4.72
C SER A 116 -1.78 -1.63 -5.27
N PRO A 117 -2.93 -2.32 -5.15
CA PRO A 117 -4.22 -1.79 -5.63
C PRO A 117 -4.61 -0.46 -4.96
N PHE A 118 -4.34 -0.30 -3.67
CA PHE A 118 -4.60 0.97 -2.95
C PHE A 118 -3.68 2.09 -3.44
N ILE A 119 -2.41 1.77 -3.67
CA ILE A 119 -1.43 2.73 -4.18
C ILE A 119 -1.74 3.13 -5.62
N LEU A 120 -2.20 2.18 -6.45
CA LEU A 120 -2.73 2.46 -7.78
C LEU A 120 -3.94 3.40 -7.75
N ALA A 121 -4.90 3.16 -6.85
CA ALA A 121 -6.04 4.04 -6.67
C ALA A 121 -5.59 5.46 -6.28
N LEU A 122 -4.65 5.57 -5.34
CA LEU A 122 -4.10 6.85 -4.88
C LEU A 122 -3.36 7.61 -6.00
N ILE A 123 -2.49 6.94 -6.74
CA ILE A 123 -1.76 7.53 -7.89
C ILE A 123 -2.77 7.93 -8.98
N GLY A 124 -3.77 7.09 -9.25
CA GLY A 124 -4.83 7.35 -10.21
C GLY A 124 -5.62 8.61 -9.88
N MET A 125 -6.09 8.75 -8.64
CA MET A 125 -6.79 9.95 -8.18
C MET A 125 -5.87 11.19 -8.21
N SER A 126 -4.60 11.04 -7.82
CA SER A 126 -3.61 12.12 -7.88
C SER A 126 -3.38 12.58 -9.33
N ARG A 127 -3.39 11.67 -10.30
CA ARG A 127 -3.29 12.03 -11.73
C ARG A 127 -4.51 12.82 -12.19
N LEU A 128 -5.71 12.45 -11.78
CA LEU A 128 -6.95 13.16 -12.13
C LEU A 128 -6.98 14.59 -11.56
N MET A 129 -6.43 14.78 -10.36
CA MET A 129 -6.38 16.09 -9.70
C MET A 129 -5.21 16.97 -10.17
N ALA A 130 -4.19 16.38 -10.82
CA ALA A 130 -3.04 17.13 -11.30
C ALA A 130 -3.45 18.14 -12.38
N GLN A 131 -3.14 19.43 -12.18
CA GLN A 131 -3.36 20.46 -13.21
C GLN A 131 -2.11 20.65 -14.09
N PHE A 132 -0.92 20.53 -13.52
CA PHE A 132 0.35 20.79 -14.19
C PHE A 132 0.84 19.64 -15.07
N HIS A 133 1.34 19.97 -16.26
CA HIS A 133 1.83 18.98 -17.23
C HIS A 133 3.01 18.15 -16.70
N ARG A 134 3.94 18.79 -15.98
CA ARG A 134 5.12 18.12 -15.41
C ARG A 134 4.74 17.11 -14.33
N ALA A 135 3.82 17.47 -13.44
CA ALA A 135 3.31 16.58 -12.39
C ALA A 135 2.53 15.40 -12.98
N LYS A 136 1.67 15.65 -13.99
CA LYS A 136 0.96 14.60 -14.74
C LYS A 136 1.91 13.56 -15.32
N ARG A 137 3.06 13.99 -15.85
CA ARG A 137 4.06 13.09 -16.42
C ARG A 137 4.65 12.15 -15.37
N PHE A 138 5.07 12.68 -14.22
CA PHE A 138 5.59 11.86 -13.12
C PHE A 138 4.54 10.90 -12.54
N THR A 139 3.31 11.35 -12.32
CA THR A 139 2.24 10.49 -11.83
C THR A 139 1.86 9.41 -12.85
N SER A 140 1.96 9.70 -14.16
CA SER A 140 1.70 8.70 -15.20
C SER A 140 2.80 7.64 -15.25
N TYR A 141 4.07 8.03 -15.08
CA TYR A 141 5.16 7.05 -14.95
C TYR A 141 5.00 6.19 -13.70
N ALA A 142 4.64 6.78 -12.55
CA ALA A 142 4.35 6.04 -11.34
C ALA A 142 3.20 5.03 -11.55
N LEU A 143 2.12 5.46 -12.20
CA LEU A 143 0.97 4.61 -12.53
C LEU A 143 1.35 3.45 -13.45
N LEU A 144 2.19 3.71 -14.47
CA LEU A 144 2.65 2.67 -15.39
C LEU A 144 3.55 1.66 -14.69
N LEU A 145 4.47 2.11 -13.83
CA LEU A 145 5.36 1.20 -13.08
C LEU A 145 4.58 0.32 -12.11
N GLU A 146 3.75 0.93 -11.27
CA GLU A 146 2.93 0.20 -10.30
C GLU A 146 1.90 -0.70 -11.02
N GLY A 147 1.28 -0.21 -12.10
CA GLY A 147 0.28 -0.96 -12.85
C GLY A 147 0.88 -2.14 -13.61
N ALA A 148 2.02 -1.94 -14.28
CA ALA A 148 2.72 -3.02 -14.97
C ALA A 148 3.20 -4.08 -13.98
N THR A 149 3.75 -3.69 -12.84
CA THR A 149 4.21 -4.64 -11.81
C THR A 149 3.07 -5.42 -11.18
N PHE A 150 1.92 -4.78 -10.95
CA PHE A 150 0.70 -5.45 -10.51
C PHE A 150 0.17 -6.45 -11.56
N CYS A 151 0.15 -6.08 -12.83
CA CYS A 151 -0.24 -7.02 -13.89
C CYS A 151 0.72 -8.22 -13.99
N VAL A 152 2.03 -7.98 -13.87
CA VAL A 152 3.04 -9.05 -13.88
C VAL A 152 2.89 -9.95 -12.66
N SER A 153 2.67 -9.41 -11.46
CA SER A 153 2.47 -10.23 -10.26
C SER A 153 1.23 -11.13 -10.38
N ILE A 154 0.11 -10.60 -10.87
CA ILE A 154 -1.11 -11.39 -11.14
C ILE A 154 -0.82 -12.48 -12.18
N ALA A 155 -0.19 -12.13 -13.31
CA ALA A 155 0.13 -13.09 -14.37
C ALA A 155 0.98 -14.25 -13.84
N MET A 156 1.95 -13.96 -12.97
CA MET A 156 2.79 -14.97 -12.33
C MET A 156 2.01 -15.85 -11.35
N ILE A 157 1.12 -15.28 -10.55
CA ILE A 157 0.25 -16.05 -9.66
C ILE A 157 -0.65 -16.98 -10.48
N VAL A 158 -1.30 -16.48 -11.53
CA VAL A 158 -2.14 -17.28 -12.43
C VAL A 158 -1.33 -18.39 -13.12
N TYR A 159 -0.11 -18.09 -13.59
CA TYR A 159 0.78 -19.11 -14.15
C TYR A 159 1.15 -20.20 -13.14
N SER A 160 1.42 -19.81 -11.89
CA SER A 160 1.74 -20.76 -10.81
C SER A 160 0.55 -21.66 -10.43
N LEU A 161 -0.68 -21.19 -10.62
CA LEU A 161 -1.93 -21.92 -10.36
C LEU A 161 -2.44 -22.73 -11.56
N GLY A 162 -1.77 -22.68 -12.71
CA GLY A 162 -2.20 -23.34 -13.94
C GLY A 162 -2.25 -24.89 -13.82
N PRO A 163 -3.14 -25.56 -14.57
CA PRO A 163 -3.53 -26.98 -14.39
C PRO A 163 -2.51 -28.02 -14.89
N GLY A 164 -1.23 -27.87 -14.52
CA GLY A 164 -0.16 -28.79 -14.93
C GLY A 164 0.81 -29.20 -13.83
N LYS A 165 0.55 -28.83 -12.56
CA LYS A 165 1.38 -29.18 -11.40
C LYS A 165 0.53 -29.46 -10.15
N ALA A 166 -0.52 -30.28 -10.32
CA ALA A 166 -1.21 -30.97 -9.24
C ALA A 166 -1.09 -32.47 -9.47
#